data_AF-A0A848ZHL3-F1
#
_entry.id   AF-A0A848ZHL3-F1
#
_cell.length_a   1.000
_cell.length_b   1.000
_cell.length_c   1.000
_cell.angle_alpha   90.00
_cell.angle_beta   90.00
_cell.angle_gamma   90.00
#
_symmetry.space_group_name_H-M   'P 1'
#
loop_
_entity.id
_entity.type
_entity.pdbx_description
1 polymer ?
#
loop_
_entity_poly.entity_id
_entity_poly.type
_entity_poly.pdbx_seq_one_letter_code
_entity_poly.pdbx_strand_id
1 'polypeptide(L)' 'MATAVKDLEVLKIEEFALLIRGKLTLPKDSDYDEERKVYNGMINKHPGMLVK' A
#
# COMPACT_ATOMS: atom_id res chain seq x y z
N MET A 1 -10.11 2.79 -10.40
CA MET A 1 -10.56 3.47 -9.16
C MET A 1 -9.47 4.42 -8.72
N ALA A 2 -9.82 5.65 -8.35
CA ALA A 2 -8.91 6.57 -7.69
C ALA A 2 -8.78 6.15 -6.22
N THR A 3 -7.55 6.17 -5.69
CA THR A 3 -7.26 5.91 -4.28
C THR A 3 -6.86 7.24 -3.64
N ALA A 4 -7.44 7.57 -2.48
CA ALA A 4 -7.18 8.83 -1.77
C ALA A 4 -5.68 9.03 -1.40
N VAL A 5 -4.89 7.95 -1.40
CA VAL A 5 -3.44 8.00 -1.17
C VAL A 5 -2.70 8.81 -2.25
N LYS A 6 -3.25 8.92 -3.47
CA LYS A 6 -2.62 9.69 -4.56
C LYS A 6 -2.63 11.19 -4.32
N ASP A 7 -3.57 11.67 -3.51
CA ASP A 7 -3.75 13.08 -3.17
C ASP A 7 -2.97 13.47 -1.91
N LEU A 8 -2.22 12.54 -1.32
CA LEU A 8 -1.37 12.79 -0.16
C LEU A 8 0.01 13.30 -0.60
N GLU A 9 0.54 14.25 0.17
CA GLU A 9 1.92 14.70 0.04
C GLU A 9 2.88 13.55 0.38
N VAL A 10 3.93 13.39 -0.43
CA VAL A 10 4.94 12.33 -0.26
C VAL A 10 5.57 12.36 1.12
N LEU A 11 5.87 13.56 1.63
CA LEU A 11 6.45 13.77 2.96
C LEU A 11 5.59 13.16 4.08
N LYS A 12 4.26 13.26 4.00
CA LYS A 12 3.37 12.68 5.01
C LYS A 12 3.40 11.15 5.00
N ILE A 13 3.60 10.55 3.83
CA ILE A 13 3.73 9.08 3.70
C ILE A 13 5.07 8.62 4.27
N GLU A 14 6.15 9.36 4.01
CA GLU A 14 7.48 9.08 4.55
C GLU A 14 7.53 9.24 6.08
N GLU A 15 6.96 10.33 6.62
CA GLU A 15 6.81 10.53 8.05
C GLU A 15 6.01 9.40 8.70
N PHE A 16 4.90 8.99 8.08
CA PHE A 16 4.10 7.87 8.57
C PHE A 16 4.88 6.56 8.57
N ALA A 17 5.69 6.30 7.53
CA ALA A 17 6.54 5.11 7.45
C ALA A 17 7.56 5.04 8.59
N LEU A 18 8.09 6.19 9.05
CA LEU A 18 9.03 6.25 10.18
C LEU A 18 8.37 5.98 11.53
N LEU A 19 7.05 6.18 11.65
CA LEU A 19 6.32 5.98 12.91
C LEU A 19 5.89 4.53 13.14
N ILE A 20 5.86 3.71 12.09
CA ILE A 20 5.47 2.30 12.19
C ILE A 20 6.70 1.40 12.36
N ARG A 21 6.56 0.32 13.12
CA ARG A 21 7.60 -0.70 13.29
C ARG A 21 7.60 -1.76 12.19
N GLY A 22 6.52 -1.81 11.42
CA GLY A 22 6.33 -2.80 10.37
C GLY A 22 6.66 -2.26 8.99
N LYS A 23 6.11 -2.91 7.96
CA LYS A 23 6.43 -2.61 6.56
C LYS A 23 5.29 -1.85 5.91
N LEU A 24 5.65 -0.81 5.17
CA LEU A 24 4.78 -0.11 4.25
C LEU A 24 5.12 -0.54 2.82
N THR A 25 4.11 -0.95 2.06
CA THR A 25 4.25 -1.39 0.66
C THR A 25 3.31 -0.55 -0.22
N LEU A 26 3.86 0.05 -1.27
CA LEU A 26 3.20 0.91 -2.24
C LEU A 26 3.06 0.22 -3.60
N PRO A 27 2.15 0.69 -4.49
CA PRO A 27 1.95 0.11 -5.82
C PRO A 27 3.18 0.10 -6.74
N LYS A 28 4.26 0.80 -6.39
CA LYS A 28 5.52 0.83 -7.15
C LYS A 28 6.52 -0.22 -6.67
N ASP A 29 6.30 -0.83 -5.52
CA ASP A 29 7.19 -1.83 -4.94
C ASP A 29 7.02 -3.18 -5.65
N SER A 30 8.12 -3.90 -5.83
CA SER A 30 8.14 -5.15 -6.61
C SER A 30 7.28 -6.27 -6.02
N ASP A 31 7.07 -6.26 -4.70
CA ASP A 31 6.30 -7.29 -3.99
C ASP A 31 4.81 -6.93 -3.79
N TYR A 32 4.37 -5.75 -4.24
CA TYR A 32 3.01 -5.26 -4.05
C TYR A 32 1.92 -6.21 -4.57
N ASP A 33 2.11 -6.77 -5.77
CA ASP A 33 1.13 -7.68 -6.39
C ASP A 33 1.01 -9.01 -5.65
N GLU A 34 2.07 -9.44 -4.97
CA GLU A 34 2.03 -10.63 -4.11
C GLU A 34 1.37 -10.31 -2.76
N GLU A 35 1.72 -9.17 -2.14
CA GLU A 35 1.20 -8.80 -0.83
C GLU A 35 -0.30 -8.48 -0.80
N ARG A 36 -0.88 -8.02 -1.92
CA ARG A 36 -2.31 -7.72 -2.00
C ARG A 36 -3.20 -8.95 -2.18
N LYS A 37 -2.63 -10.13 -2.40
CA LYS A 37 -3.40 -11.38 -2.60
C LYS A 37 -4.10 -11.78 -1.31
N VAL A 38 -5.33 -12.23 -1.46
CA VAL A 38 -6.12 -12.84 -0.38
C VAL A 38 -6.49 -14.26 -0.78
N TYR A 39 -6.92 -15.07 0.19
CA TYR A 39 -7.26 -16.48 -0.04
C TYR A 39 -8.25 -16.68 -1.20
N ASN A 40 -9.26 -15.80 -1.31
CA ASN A 40 -10.19 -15.83 -2.43
C ASN A 40 -9.59 -15.18 -3.68
N GLY A 41 -9.14 -16.01 -4.63
CA GLY A 41 -8.54 -15.56 -5.90
C GLY A 41 -9.47 -14.78 -6.83
N MET A 42 -10.77 -14.73 -6.56
CA MET A 42 -11.69 -13.86 -7.30
C MET A 42 -11.58 -12.38 -6.89
N ILE A 43 -10.99 -12.10 -5.71
CA ILE A 43 -10.85 -10.73 -5.21
C ILE A 43 -9.56 -10.14 -5.76
N ASN A 44 -9.70 -9.30 -6.78
CA ASN A 44 -8.60 -8.57 -7.40
C ASN A 44 -8.72 -7.05 -7.13
N LYS A 45 -8.30 -6.61 -5.93
CA LYS A 45 -8.28 -5.19 -5.55
C LYS A 45 -6.85 -4.63 -5.61
N HIS A 46 -6.76 -3.32 -5.83
CA HIS A 46 -5.49 -2.59 -5.89
C HIS A 46 -5.48 -1.44 -4.86
N PRO A 47 -5.24 -1.72 -3.57
CA PRO A 47 -5.16 -0.71 -2.51
C PRO A 47 -4.05 0.31 -2.76
N GLY A 48 -4.23 1.56 -2.31
CA GLY A 48 -3.22 2.60 -2.49
C GLY A 48 -1.97 2.44 -1.60
N MET A 49 -2.09 1.69 -0.51
CA MET A 49 -1.04 1.43 0.48
C MET A 49 -1.39 0.15 1.24
N LEU A 50 -0.38 -0.66 1.56
CA LEU A 50 -0.47 -1.82 2.44
C LEU A 50 0.45 -1.58 3.64
N VAL A 51 -0.04 -1.87 4.85
CA VAL A 51 0.72 -1.71 6.10
C VAL A 51 0.58 -2.98 6.92
N LYS A 52 1.70 -3.50 7.44
CA LYS A 52 1.76 -4.69 8.30
C LYS A 52 2.28 -4.33 9.67
#